data_AF-A0A955HLV2-F1
#
_entry.id   AF-A0A955HLV2-F1
#
_cell.length_a   1.000
_cell.length_b   1.000
_cell.length_c   1.000
_cell.angle_alpha   90.00
_cell.angle_beta   90.00
_cell.angle_gamma   90.00
#
_symmetry.space_group_name_H-M   'P 1'
#
loop_
_entity.id
_entity.type
_entity.pdbx_description
1 polymer ?
#
loop_
_entity_poly.entity_id
_entity_poly.type
_entity_poly.pdbx_seq_one_letter_code
_entity_poly.pdbx_strand_id
1 'polypeptide(L)'
;MGLDNRKIVMSPGDRYGRWEIVKESSKRSSGGIVYWYCRCECGVTRDVSGTSLRNGRSKSCGCLGDEMRRLEYGEASFNKLFKLYKIGAAERGLRFSLTKKQFKELTSSNCFYCGDEPSRACKNNGKKGRFYGNYIYNGIDRVDNSLGYLPKNCIPCCFECNQAKLTSSQDEFLKRVKKIYEHLGL
;
A
#
# COMPACT_ATOMS: atom_id res chain seq x y z
N MET A 1 -45.14 -1.16 27.76
CA MET A 1 -45.24 -0.25 26.60
C MET A 1 -44.78 -1.03 25.37
N GLY A 2 -45.71 -1.41 24.51
CA GLY A 2 -45.46 -2.28 23.37
C GLY A 2 -44.56 -1.61 22.35
N LEU A 3 -43.44 -2.24 22.00
CA LEU A 3 -42.63 -1.85 20.86
C LEU A 3 -43.43 -2.23 19.61
N ASP A 4 -43.95 -1.20 18.93
CA ASP A 4 -44.66 -1.29 17.66
C ASP A 4 -43.76 -2.00 16.63
N ASN A 5 -44.01 -3.30 16.46
CA ASN A 5 -43.24 -4.21 15.63
C ASN A 5 -43.66 -4.05 14.17
N ARG A 6 -43.65 -2.81 13.66
CA ARG A 6 -43.94 -2.53 12.25
C ARG A 6 -42.91 -3.29 11.42
N LYS A 7 -43.34 -4.37 10.78
CA LYS A 7 -42.61 -5.02 9.69
C LYS A 7 -42.22 -3.90 8.73
N ILE A 8 -40.94 -3.55 8.69
CA ILE A 8 -40.40 -2.65 7.68
C ILE A 8 -40.62 -3.36 6.34
N VAL A 9 -41.64 -2.92 5.62
CA VAL A 9 -41.95 -3.37 4.26
C VAL A 9 -40.90 -2.74 3.35
N MET A 10 -40.26 -3.55 2.53
CA MET A 10 -39.30 -3.10 1.52
C MET A 10 -40.01 -3.12 0.16
N SER A 11 -39.74 -2.13 -0.68
CA SER A 11 -40.38 -1.96 -1.98
C SER A 11 -39.39 -1.57 -3.09
N PRO A 12 -39.71 -1.84 -4.37
CA PRO A 12 -39.00 -1.26 -5.50
C PRO A 12 -38.86 0.27 -5.37
N GLY A 13 -37.67 0.79 -5.63
CA GLY A 13 -37.31 2.20 -5.45
C GLY A 13 -36.66 2.52 -4.09
N ASP A 14 -36.83 1.68 -3.07
CA ASP A 14 -36.22 1.92 -1.77
C ASP A 14 -34.68 1.88 -1.84
N ARG A 15 -34.04 2.72 -1.02
CA ARG A 15 -32.57 2.84 -0.97
C ARG A 15 -32.00 2.43 0.37
N TYR A 16 -30.93 1.64 0.33
CA TYR A 16 -30.19 1.14 1.49
C TYR A 16 -28.69 1.26 1.24
N GLY A 17 -28.04 2.29 1.80
CA GLY A 17 -26.70 2.67 1.37
C GLY A 17 -26.71 3.03 -0.12
N ARG A 18 -25.80 2.42 -0.90
CA ARG A 18 -25.74 2.59 -2.37
C ARG A 18 -26.61 1.60 -3.14
N TRP A 19 -27.41 0.79 -2.46
CA TRP A 19 -28.34 -0.13 -3.12
C TRP A 19 -29.68 0.55 -3.34
N GLU A 20 -30.22 0.40 -4.55
CA GLU A 20 -31.61 0.68 -4.89
C GLU A 20 -32.31 -0.65 -5.20
N ILE A 21 -33.46 -0.90 -4.57
CA ILE A 21 -34.26 -2.10 -4.84
C ILE A 21 -34.92 -1.96 -6.19
N VAL A 22 -34.70 -2.92 -7.08
CA VAL A 22 -35.36 -2.98 -8.39
C VAL A 22 -36.61 -3.84 -8.31
N LYS A 23 -36.52 -5.02 -7.67
CA LYS A 23 -37.63 -5.94 -7.46
C LYS A 23 -37.34 -6.97 -6.38
N GLU A 24 -38.37 -7.65 -5.91
CA GLU A 24 -38.20 -8.82 -5.08
C GLU A 24 -37.52 -9.96 -5.87
N SER A 25 -36.56 -10.63 -5.24
CA SER A 25 -35.88 -11.79 -5.84
C SER A 25 -36.69 -13.06 -5.61
N SER A 26 -36.61 -14.01 -6.53
CA SER A 26 -37.11 -15.38 -6.31
C SER A 26 -36.26 -16.14 -5.28
N LYS A 27 -35.07 -15.63 -4.94
CA LYS A 27 -34.16 -16.28 -4.00
C LYS A 27 -34.63 -16.16 -2.55
N ARG A 28 -34.46 -17.27 -1.81
CA ARG A 28 -34.69 -17.38 -0.37
C ARG A 28 -33.49 -18.07 0.29
N SER A 29 -33.19 -17.72 1.54
CA SER A 29 -32.30 -18.56 2.35
C SER A 29 -33.03 -19.79 2.87
N SER A 30 -32.29 -20.78 3.36
CA SER A 30 -32.85 -21.95 4.06
C SER A 30 -33.70 -21.57 5.28
N GLY A 31 -33.41 -20.44 5.93
CA GLY A 31 -34.20 -19.87 7.03
C GLY A 31 -35.34 -18.94 6.61
N GLY A 32 -35.73 -18.95 5.33
CA GLY A 32 -36.87 -18.18 4.81
C GLY A 32 -36.60 -16.68 4.58
N ILE A 33 -35.35 -16.23 4.64
CA ILE A 33 -35.03 -14.80 4.42
C ILE A 33 -35.22 -14.45 2.94
N VAL A 34 -36.02 -13.41 2.70
CA VAL A 34 -36.26 -12.80 1.38
C VAL A 34 -35.01 -12.07 0.90
N TYR A 35 -34.64 -12.29 -0.37
CA TYR A 35 -33.63 -11.51 -1.08
C TYR A 35 -34.30 -10.50 -2.00
N TRP A 36 -33.60 -9.39 -2.24
CA TRP A 36 -34.03 -8.32 -3.13
C TRP A 36 -33.02 -8.17 -4.25
N TYR A 37 -33.51 -8.10 -5.49
CA TYR A 37 -32.69 -7.77 -6.65
C TYR A 37 -32.42 -6.27 -6.62
N CYS A 38 -31.18 -5.90 -6.31
CA CYS A 38 -30.77 -4.51 -6.10
C CYS A 38 -29.80 -4.06 -7.19
N ARG A 39 -29.88 -2.79 -7.57
CA ARG A 39 -28.90 -2.09 -8.39
C ARG A 39 -28.06 -1.19 -7.49
N CYS A 40 -26.75 -1.35 -7.54
CA CYS A 40 -25.84 -0.44 -6.85
C CYS A 40 -25.66 0.83 -7.67
N GLU A 41 -25.35 1.95 -7.03
CA GLU A 41 -24.92 3.19 -7.70
C GLU A 41 -23.72 2.98 -8.64
N CYS A 42 -22.88 1.95 -8.36
CA CYS A 42 -21.77 1.53 -9.22
C CYS A 42 -22.22 0.86 -10.55
N GLY A 43 -23.53 0.70 -10.78
CA GLY A 43 -24.13 0.00 -11.92
C GLY A 43 -24.26 -1.52 -11.75
N VAL A 44 -23.55 -2.14 -10.81
CA VAL A 44 -23.62 -3.59 -10.55
C VAL A 44 -24.95 -3.96 -9.91
N THR A 45 -25.59 -5.02 -10.41
CA THR A 45 -26.81 -5.60 -9.83
C THR A 45 -26.53 -6.91 -9.10
N ARG A 46 -27.19 -7.17 -7.97
CA ARG A 46 -27.06 -8.42 -7.18
C ARG A 46 -28.31 -8.70 -6.35
N ASP A 47 -28.52 -9.97 -6.02
CA ASP A 47 -29.44 -10.37 -4.94
C ASP A 47 -28.82 -10.09 -3.58
N VAL A 48 -29.46 -9.24 -2.77
CA VAL A 48 -29.01 -8.89 -1.43
C VAL A 48 -30.08 -9.29 -0.42
N SER A 49 -29.69 -9.91 0.70
CA SER A 49 -30.66 -10.32 1.72
C SER A 49 -31.35 -9.10 2.32
N GLY A 50 -32.68 -9.14 2.47
CA GLY A 50 -33.44 -8.04 3.08
C GLY A 50 -32.97 -7.72 4.49
N THR A 51 -32.55 -8.75 5.24
CA THR A 51 -31.96 -8.57 6.57
C THR A 51 -30.65 -7.76 6.49
N SER A 52 -29.76 -8.05 5.54
CA SER A 52 -28.48 -7.33 5.36
C SER A 52 -28.65 -5.88 4.91
N LEU A 53 -29.71 -5.59 4.14
CA LEU A 53 -30.05 -4.23 3.72
C LEU A 53 -30.55 -3.43 4.94
N ARG A 54 -31.55 -3.96 5.67
CA ARG A 54 -32.17 -3.27 6.81
C ARG A 54 -31.20 -3.02 7.98
N ASN A 55 -30.33 -3.98 8.29
CA ASN A 55 -29.37 -3.83 9.38
C ASN A 55 -28.06 -3.14 8.96
N GLY A 56 -27.96 -2.67 7.71
CA GLY A 56 -26.80 -1.94 7.20
C GLY A 56 -25.53 -2.79 7.04
N ARG A 57 -25.60 -4.13 7.09
CA ARG A 57 -24.45 -5.01 6.81
C ARG A 57 -24.02 -4.97 5.34
N SER A 58 -24.97 -4.76 4.42
CA SER A 58 -24.68 -4.58 2.99
C SER A 58 -24.98 -3.14 2.57
N LYS A 59 -23.93 -2.35 2.35
CA LYS A 59 -24.06 -0.92 1.98
C LYS A 59 -23.78 -0.64 0.50
N SER A 60 -23.18 -1.58 -0.23
CA SER A 60 -22.88 -1.44 -1.67
C SER A 60 -22.50 -2.78 -2.30
N CYS A 61 -22.26 -2.77 -3.62
CA CYS A 61 -21.67 -3.87 -4.39
C CYS A 61 -20.25 -4.29 -3.94
N GLY A 62 -19.66 -3.59 -2.97
CA GLY A 62 -18.25 -3.64 -2.61
C GLY A 62 -17.49 -2.39 -3.05
N CYS A 63 -18.04 -1.61 -3.99
CA CYS A 63 -17.42 -0.39 -4.51
C CYS A 63 -17.13 0.64 -3.42
N LEU A 64 -18.01 0.81 -2.44
CA LEU A 64 -17.80 1.75 -1.34
C LEU A 64 -16.53 1.38 -0.55
N GLY A 65 -16.36 0.08 -0.27
CA GLY A 65 -15.17 -0.40 0.41
C GLY A 65 -13.92 -0.35 -0.47
N ASP A 66 -14.07 -0.52 -1.78
CA ASP A 66 -12.96 -0.39 -2.73
C ASP A 66 -12.50 1.06 -2.89
N GLU A 67 -13.42 2.03 -2.92
CA GLU A 67 -13.10 3.46 -2.90
C GLU A 67 -12.37 3.86 -1.62
N MET A 68 -12.90 3.49 -0.45
CA MET A 68 -12.26 3.79 0.83
C MET A 68 -10.89 3.13 1.01
N ARG A 69 -10.63 2.03 0.30
CA ARG A 69 -9.36 1.26 0.36
C ARG A 69 -8.43 1.56 -0.82
N ARG A 70 -8.79 2.44 -1.75
CA ARG A 70 -7.89 2.85 -2.83
C ARG A 70 -6.77 3.67 -2.22
N LEU A 71 -5.61 3.04 -2.13
CA LEU A 71 -4.36 3.72 -1.84
C LEU A 71 -3.95 4.54 -3.07
N GLU A 72 -3.20 5.62 -2.81
CA GLU A 72 -2.50 6.38 -3.85
C GLU A 72 -1.64 5.47 -4.74
N TYR A 73 -1.41 5.90 -5.98
CA TYR A 73 -0.59 5.15 -6.94
C TYR A 73 0.78 4.80 -6.34
N GLY A 74 1.14 3.52 -6.36
CA GLY A 74 2.43 3.04 -5.86
C GLY A 74 2.56 2.93 -4.34
N GLU A 75 1.60 3.42 -3.55
CA GLU A 75 1.69 3.43 -2.08
C GLU A 75 1.69 1.99 -1.50
N ALA A 76 0.98 1.05 -2.14
CA ALA A 76 1.05 -0.36 -1.75
C ALA A 76 2.46 -0.95 -1.97
N SER A 77 3.11 -0.56 -3.08
CA SER A 77 4.48 -0.97 -3.42
C SER A 77 5.51 -0.34 -2.48
N PHE A 78 5.31 0.93 -2.09
CA PHE A 78 6.10 1.58 -1.04
C PHE A 78 5.99 0.84 0.30
N ASN A 79 4.77 0.51 0.74
CA ASN A 79 4.55 -0.21 1.99
C ASN A 79 5.19 -1.61 1.98
N LYS A 80 5.18 -2.29 0.82
CA LYS A 80 5.92 -3.54 0.61
C LYS A 80 7.43 -3.32 0.78
N LEU A 81 8.00 -2.30 0.13
CA LEU A 81 9.43 -1.98 0.25
C LEU A 81 9.85 -1.72 1.70
N PHE A 82 9.10 -0.86 2.41
CA PHE A 82 9.36 -0.57 3.82
C PHE A 82 9.36 -1.84 4.69
N LYS A 83 8.38 -2.74 4.46
CA LYS A 83 8.31 -4.03 5.14
C LYS A 83 9.54 -4.89 4.86
N LEU A 84 9.98 -4.97 3.60
CA LEU A 84 11.16 -5.76 3.21
C LEU A 84 12.44 -5.24 3.88
N TYR A 85 12.62 -3.92 3.98
CA TYR A 85 13.76 -3.33 4.70
C TYR A 85 13.76 -3.67 6.19
N LYS A 86 12.60 -3.61 6.85
CA LYS A 86 12.48 -4.00 8.26
C LYS A 86 12.82 -5.47 8.49
N ILE A 87 12.31 -6.36 7.63
CA ILE A 87 12.59 -7.80 7.69
C ILE A 87 14.09 -8.04 7.50
N GLY A 88 14.66 -7.52 6.41
CA GLY A 88 16.08 -7.71 6.13
C GLY A 88 16.99 -7.11 7.20
N ALA A 89 16.59 -6.02 7.87
CA ALA A 89 17.32 -5.51 9.03
C ALA A 89 17.27 -6.48 10.21
N ALA A 90 16.08 -7.00 10.55
CA ALA A 90 15.90 -7.94 11.64
C ALA A 90 16.67 -9.25 11.42
N GLU A 91 16.65 -9.81 10.21
CA GLU A 91 17.41 -11.02 9.84
C GLU A 91 18.93 -10.85 10.02
N ARG A 92 19.43 -9.62 9.88
CA ARG A 92 20.85 -9.26 10.08
C ARG A 92 21.15 -8.76 11.49
N GLY A 93 20.19 -8.78 12.41
CA GLY A 93 20.38 -8.26 13.77
C GLY A 93 20.54 -6.73 13.85
N LEU A 94 20.11 -5.99 12.82
CA LEU A 94 20.28 -4.55 12.72
C LEU A 94 19.07 -3.81 13.27
N ARG A 95 19.30 -2.87 14.18
CA ARG A 95 18.25 -1.97 14.69
C ARG A 95 17.63 -1.18 13.54
N PHE A 96 16.30 -1.12 13.47
CA PHE A 96 15.58 -0.31 12.49
C PHE A 96 14.70 0.71 13.21
N SER A 97 15.03 2.00 13.09
CA SER A 97 14.34 3.11 13.79
C SER A 97 13.83 4.21 12.86
N LEU A 98 14.04 4.09 11.55
CA LEU A 98 13.45 5.01 10.58
C LEU A 98 11.92 4.94 10.64
N THR A 99 11.28 6.11 10.73
CA THR A 99 9.84 6.23 10.52
C THR A 99 9.49 5.98 9.04
N LYS A 100 8.24 5.66 8.74
CA LYS A 100 7.79 5.56 7.33
C LYS A 100 8.05 6.84 6.54
N LYS A 101 7.87 8.01 7.17
CA LYS A 101 8.10 9.32 6.55
C LYS A 101 9.57 9.49 6.15
N GLN A 102 10.49 9.31 7.12
CA GLN A 102 11.93 9.38 6.87
C GLN A 102 12.39 8.36 5.83
N PHE A 103 11.84 7.14 5.89
CA PHE A 103 12.15 6.13 4.90
C PHE A 103 11.71 6.56 3.50
N LYS A 104 10.50 7.12 3.35
CA LYS A 104 10.00 7.64 2.07
C LYS A 104 10.87 8.76 1.54
N GLU A 105 11.24 9.71 2.40
CA GLU A 105 12.13 10.84 2.06
C GLU A 105 13.47 10.34 1.54
N LEU A 106 14.11 9.38 2.22
CA LEU A 106 15.36 8.78 1.76
C LEU A 106 15.17 8.04 0.44
N THR A 107 14.20 7.15 0.34
CA THR A 107 14.04 6.31 -0.86
C THR A 107 13.56 7.07 -2.09
N SER A 108 12.94 8.25 -1.93
CA SER A 108 12.56 9.13 -3.04
C SER A 108 13.60 10.20 -3.37
N SER A 109 14.71 10.27 -2.64
CA SER A 109 15.76 11.27 -2.89
C SER A 109 16.79 10.76 -3.89
N ASN A 110 17.47 11.71 -4.54
CA ASN A 110 18.61 11.43 -5.39
C ASN A 110 19.74 10.78 -4.57
N CYS A 111 20.56 9.98 -5.25
CA CYS A 111 21.70 9.33 -4.64
C CYS A 111 22.64 10.37 -4.02
N PHE A 112 23.01 10.17 -2.76
CA PHE A 112 23.93 11.05 -2.05
C PHE A 112 25.31 11.13 -2.72
N TYR A 113 25.77 10.01 -3.31
CA TYR A 113 27.13 9.92 -3.84
C TYR A 113 27.27 10.47 -5.27
N CYS A 114 26.36 10.10 -6.17
CA CYS A 114 26.47 10.47 -7.58
C CYS A 114 25.41 11.46 -8.05
N GLY A 115 24.36 11.74 -7.25
CA GLY A 115 23.27 12.63 -7.64
C GLY A 115 22.18 11.98 -8.50
N ASP A 116 22.31 10.71 -8.87
CA ASP A 116 21.33 10.01 -9.72
C ASP A 116 19.94 9.97 -9.10
N GLU A 117 18.93 10.21 -9.93
CA GLU A 117 17.52 10.09 -9.56
C GLU A 117 17.13 8.64 -9.22
N PRO A 118 16.09 8.44 -8.38
CA PRO A 118 15.50 7.13 -8.15
C PRO A 118 15.13 6.40 -9.45
N SER A 119 15.67 5.19 -9.64
CA SER A 119 15.48 4.43 -10.87
C SER A 119 14.93 3.01 -10.66
N ARG A 120 15.03 2.45 -9.45
CA ARG A 120 14.56 1.08 -9.17
C ARG A 120 13.06 1.07 -8.94
N ALA A 121 12.36 0.04 -9.41
CA ALA A 121 10.93 -0.11 -9.22
C ALA A 121 10.61 -1.24 -8.23
N CYS A 122 9.95 -0.92 -7.12
CA CYS A 122 9.28 -1.92 -6.30
C CYS A 122 7.93 -2.23 -6.94
N LYS A 123 7.75 -3.48 -7.36
CA LYS A 123 6.50 -3.97 -7.98
C LYS A 123 5.65 -4.70 -6.94
N ASN A 124 4.34 -4.51 -7.01
CA ASN A 124 3.37 -5.32 -6.29
C ASN A 124 2.63 -6.24 -7.27
N ASN A 125 2.49 -7.52 -6.92
CA ASN A 125 1.76 -8.50 -7.73
C ASN A 125 0.24 -8.45 -7.48
N GLY A 126 -0.26 -7.33 -6.93
CA GLY A 126 -1.67 -7.14 -6.69
C GLY A 126 -2.47 -7.17 -7.99
N LYS A 127 -3.67 -7.75 -7.95
CA LYS A 127 -4.62 -7.70 -9.09
C LYS A 127 -4.80 -6.23 -9.51
N LYS A 128 -4.71 -5.94 -10.81
CA LYS A 128 -4.98 -4.59 -11.40
C LYS A 128 -6.26 -4.04 -10.76
N GLY A 129 -6.16 -2.88 -10.11
CA GLY A 129 -7.23 -2.29 -9.31
C GLY A 129 -6.80 -2.00 -7.87
N ARG A 130 -6.94 -2.97 -6.95
CA ARG A 130 -6.87 -2.74 -5.48
C ARG A 130 -5.52 -2.24 -4.96
N PHE A 131 -4.42 -2.53 -5.66
CA PHE A 131 -3.04 -2.18 -5.27
C PHE A 131 -2.22 -1.85 -6.52
N TYR A 132 -2.55 -0.73 -7.17
CA TYR A 132 -2.00 -0.37 -8.47
C TYR A 132 -0.75 0.54 -8.35
N GLY A 133 0.23 0.30 -9.22
CA GLY A 133 1.39 1.16 -9.41
C GLY A 133 2.71 0.65 -8.82
N ASN A 134 3.79 1.06 -9.45
CA ASN A 134 5.16 0.83 -8.97
C ASN A 134 5.57 1.98 -8.05
N TYR A 135 6.39 1.68 -7.05
CA TYR A 135 7.10 2.72 -6.31
C TYR A 135 8.54 2.80 -6.84
N ILE A 136 8.89 3.95 -7.42
CA ILE A 136 10.24 4.23 -7.93
C ILE A 136 11.10 4.75 -6.78
N TYR A 137 12.29 4.18 -6.62
CA TYR A 137 13.11 4.42 -5.43
C TYR A 137 14.61 4.24 -5.67
N ASN A 138 15.39 4.96 -4.85
CA ASN A 138 16.76 4.64 -4.53
C ASN A 138 16.84 3.82 -3.24
N GLY A 139 17.90 3.03 -3.12
CA GLY A 139 18.20 2.31 -1.89
C GLY A 139 18.62 3.23 -0.75
N ILE A 140 18.90 2.61 0.40
CA ILE A 140 19.47 3.30 1.56
C ILE A 140 20.81 2.67 1.86
N ASP A 141 21.87 3.48 1.81
CA ASP A 141 23.18 3.11 2.35
C ASP A 141 23.24 3.43 3.84
N ARG A 142 23.94 2.57 4.59
CA ARG A 142 24.28 2.82 5.98
C ARG A 142 25.70 3.38 6.01
N VAL A 143 25.83 4.63 6.45
CA VAL A 143 27.11 5.34 6.48
C VAL A 143 28.14 4.53 7.26
N ASP A 144 27.75 4.09 8.45
CA ASP A 144 28.43 3.04 9.22
C ASP A 144 27.64 1.73 9.11
N ASN A 145 28.28 0.72 8.50
CA ASN A 145 27.71 -0.61 8.28
C ASN A 145 27.59 -1.46 9.56
N SER A 146 28.29 -1.10 10.64
CA SER A 146 28.17 -1.73 11.96
C SER A 146 26.89 -1.31 12.69
N LEU A 147 26.36 -0.14 12.34
CA LEU A 147 25.12 0.39 12.89
C LEU A 147 23.90 -0.03 12.05
N GLY A 148 22.72 0.14 12.67
CA GLY A 148 21.44 -0.14 12.04
C GLY A 148 20.91 0.98 11.15
N TYR A 149 19.64 0.88 10.78
CA TYR A 149 18.90 1.91 10.05
C TYR A 149 18.41 2.97 11.04
N LEU A 150 19.26 3.97 11.30
CA LEU A 150 19.02 5.08 12.22
C LEU A 150 18.89 6.39 11.42
N PRO A 151 18.07 7.37 11.87
CA PRO A 151 17.89 8.63 11.14
C PRO A 151 19.20 9.36 10.78
N LYS A 152 20.24 9.24 11.61
CA LYS A 152 21.55 9.87 11.40
C LYS A 152 22.60 8.95 10.75
N ASN A 153 22.25 7.70 10.44
CA ASN A 153 23.18 6.71 9.86
C ASN A 153 22.76 6.28 8.44
N CYS A 154 21.72 6.89 7.87
CA CYS A 154 21.14 6.47 6.60
C CYS A 154 21.14 7.62 5.60
N ILE A 155 21.58 7.33 4.38
CA ILE A 155 21.60 8.25 3.25
C ILE A 155 20.95 7.61 2.03
N PRO A 156 20.35 8.40 1.12
CA PRO A 156 19.83 7.88 -0.15
C PRO A 156 20.98 7.39 -1.03
N CYS A 157 20.85 6.22 -1.64
CA CYS A 157 21.92 5.63 -2.43
C CYS A 157 21.39 4.79 -3.59
N CYS A 158 21.86 5.04 -4.81
CA CYS A 158 21.55 4.19 -5.96
C CYS A 158 22.17 2.79 -5.79
N PHE A 159 21.75 1.85 -6.65
CA PHE A 159 22.25 0.48 -6.55
C PHE A 159 23.75 0.41 -6.81
N GLU A 160 24.22 1.16 -7.79
CA GLU A 160 25.57 1.21 -8.30
C GLU A 160 26.54 1.68 -7.21
N CYS A 161 26.28 2.83 -6.58
CA CYS A 161 27.09 3.34 -5.48
C CYS A 161 27.03 2.43 -4.25
N ASN A 162 25.86 1.89 -3.91
CA ASN A 162 25.72 1.01 -2.75
C ASN A 162 26.48 -0.32 -2.94
N GLN A 163 26.52 -0.83 -4.18
CA GLN A 163 27.35 -2.00 -4.53
C GLN A 163 28.84 -1.66 -4.51
N ALA A 164 29.24 -0.49 -5.02
CA ALA A 164 30.64 -0.08 -5.03
C ALA A 164 31.22 0.14 -3.62
N LYS A 165 30.42 0.69 -2.70
CA LYS A 165 30.80 0.83 -1.28
C LYS A 165 30.82 -0.51 -0.55
N LEU A 166 29.80 -1.35 -0.76
CA LEU A 166 29.70 -2.69 -0.19
C LEU A 166 29.85 -2.66 1.35
N THR A 167 30.87 -3.33 1.90
CA THR A 167 31.15 -3.37 3.35
C THR A 167 32.01 -2.21 3.84
N SER A 168 32.66 -1.45 2.95
CA SER A 168 33.55 -0.35 3.34
C SER A 168 32.79 0.80 4.03
N SER A 169 33.52 1.56 4.85
CA SER A 169 33.01 2.81 5.41
C SER A 169 32.84 3.87 4.31
N GLN A 170 32.03 4.89 4.58
CA GLN A 170 31.87 6.02 3.66
C GLN A 170 33.22 6.67 3.31
N ASP A 171 34.07 6.90 4.30
CA ASP A 171 35.38 7.56 4.10
C ASP A 171 36.33 6.72 3.23
N GLU A 172 36.39 5.41 3.47
CA GLU A 172 37.21 4.50 2.66
C GLU A 172 36.74 4.47 1.21
N PHE A 173 35.42 4.41 1.00
CA PHE A 173 34.83 4.45 -0.34
C PHE A 173 35.18 5.75 -1.06
N LEU A 174 34.98 6.92 -0.42
CA LEU A 174 35.29 8.21 -1.02
C LEU A 174 36.78 8.39 -1.32
N LYS A 175 37.66 7.96 -0.39
CA LYS A 175 39.12 7.95 -0.62
C LYS A 175 39.49 7.07 -1.82
N ARG A 176 38.83 5.92 -1.99
CA ARG A 176 39.05 5.03 -3.13
C ARG A 176 38.60 5.67 -4.44
N VAL A 177 37.42 6.28 -4.48
CA VAL A 177 36.90 7.01 -5.65
C VAL A 177 37.86 8.14 -6.03
N LYS A 178 38.26 8.98 -5.06
CA LYS A 178 39.21 10.07 -5.28
C LYS A 178 40.54 9.56 -5.85
N LYS A 179 41.11 8.51 -5.25
CA LYS A 179 42.38 7.92 -5.72
C LYS A 179 42.30 7.42 -7.16
N ILE A 180 41.16 6.83 -7.57
CA ILE A 180 40.95 6.38 -8.94
C ILE A 180 40.84 7.58 -9.89
N TYR A 181 40.03 8.57 -9.52
CA TYR A 181 39.83 9.79 -10.30
C TYR A 181 41.14 10.54 -10.56
N GLU A 182 41.93 10.76 -9.51
CA GLU A 182 43.24 11.41 -9.59
C GLU A 182 44.25 10.60 -10.42
N HIS A 183 44.27 9.27 -10.29
CA HIS A 183 45.17 8.41 -11.07
C HIS A 183 44.85 8.44 -12.56
N LEU A 184 43.57 8.57 -12.92
CA LEU A 184 43.12 8.68 -14.32
C LEU A 184 43.28 10.10 -14.89
N GLY A 185 43.57 11.11 -14.06
CA GLY A 185 43.72 12.49 -14.48
C GLY A 185 42.43 13.15 -14.97
N LEU A 186 41.29 12.73 -14.41
CA LEU A 186 39.98 13.33 -14.69
C LEU A 186 39.77 14.61 -13.89
#